data_AF-A0A9E0EYC2-F1
#
_entry.id   AF-A0A9E0EYC2-F1
#
_cell.length_a   1.000
_cell.length_b   1.000
_cell.length_c   1.000
_cell.angle_alpha   90.00
_cell.angle_beta   90.00
_cell.angle_gamma   90.00
#
_symmetry.space_group_name_H-M   'P 1'
#
loop_
_entity.id
_entity.type
_entity.pdbx_description
1 polymer ?
#
loop_
_entity_poly.entity_id
_entity_poly.type
_entity_poly.pdbx_seq_one_letter_code
_entity_poly.pdbx_strand_id
1 'polypeptide(L)'
;MKTPLSEKIAKNPWIGWALFLGTMIVVFVLGLLAASIVQRRTEANLMNTPRYKIDEFEPRNEAWGMAFPREYQTYSQMSDTLFRSKYGGSAFRDLLDEDPRLVILFAGYAFSKDFNQARGHVYSVADVHNTLRTGTPANENEGPQNSSCWACKSPDVARVMAKMSPADFYKTKWSAMLSEIVNPIGCANCHNPSDMTLRLFQIPLKEAYERMGSNVELLPLNKMRTMVCAQCHVEYYFKGDGKYVTFPWDKGLNVDDIEKYYDEYAFADWIHPLSKTPIIKAQHPDFELFQHSIHYQRGVSCADCHMPYVTEGSQKITDHKVQSPLNNMEASCMVCHKQTKEELIKNVYDRQDRVYTQKIVLEDLLVKAHIEAKFAWDNGANEKMMEPVLKLIRQAQWRWDFVAASHGASFHAPLESMRIIADGIEKASEARLQLSRVLATLGHNEPVPMPDLSSKEKAQAYVGIDLKKLKGEKEEWKKNVLPKWLQLAKEREQNMPLPERIM
;
A
#
# COMPACT_ATOMS: atom_id res chain seq x y z
N MET A 1 -28.96 -0.16 68.26
CA MET A 1 -29.24 1.22 67.80
C MET A 1 -27.91 1.90 67.48
N LYS A 2 -27.70 2.35 66.24
CA LYS A 2 -26.54 3.19 65.91
C LYS A 2 -26.78 4.54 66.59
N THR A 3 -25.84 5.00 67.43
CA THR A 3 -25.89 6.32 68.05
C THR A 3 -26.01 7.39 66.96
N PRO A 4 -26.98 8.32 67.06
CA PRO A 4 -27.15 9.42 66.11
C PRO A 4 -25.85 10.20 65.92
N LEU A 5 -25.59 10.64 64.69
CA LEU A 5 -24.40 11.44 64.38
C LEU A 5 -24.35 12.73 65.22
N SER A 6 -25.51 13.32 65.49
CA SER A 6 -25.67 14.49 66.36
C SER A 6 -25.20 14.23 67.80
N GLU A 7 -25.52 13.07 68.39
CA GLU A 7 -25.05 12.70 69.74
C GLU A 7 -23.54 12.43 69.77
N LYS A 8 -22.97 11.86 68.70
CA LYS A 8 -21.51 11.62 68.59
C LYS A 8 -20.72 12.93 68.46
N ILE A 9 -21.25 13.90 67.72
CA ILE A 9 -20.65 15.23 67.57
C ILE A 9 -20.76 16.02 68.88
N ALA A 10 -21.89 15.90 69.61
CA ALA A 10 -22.07 16.57 70.90
C ALA A 10 -21.09 16.05 71.97
N LYS A 11 -20.77 14.74 71.95
CA LYS A 11 -19.82 14.12 72.88
C LYS A 11 -18.35 14.35 72.51
N ASN A 12 -18.06 14.52 71.21
CA ASN A 12 -16.71 14.70 70.67
C ASN A 12 -16.72 15.72 69.52
N PRO A 13 -16.58 17.02 69.82
CA PRO A 13 -16.70 18.11 68.82
C PRO A 13 -15.72 17.99 67.64
N TRP A 14 -14.57 17.34 67.83
CA TRP A 14 -13.57 17.10 66.79
C TRP A 14 -14.12 16.27 65.61
N ILE A 15 -15.11 15.39 65.86
CA ILE A 15 -15.75 14.59 64.81
C ILE A 15 -16.51 15.51 63.84
N GLY A 16 -17.16 16.56 64.35
CA GLY A 16 -17.83 17.57 63.53
C GLY A 16 -16.83 18.35 62.66
N TRP A 17 -15.71 18.78 63.23
CA TRP A 17 -14.64 19.47 62.51
C TRP A 17 -13.96 18.59 61.45
N ALA A 18 -13.72 17.30 61.76
CA ALA A 18 -13.17 16.34 60.81
C ALA A 18 -14.12 16.09 59.63
N LEU A 19 -15.43 15.95 59.87
CA LEU A 19 -16.43 15.82 58.81
C LEU A 19 -16.55 17.09 57.97
N PHE A 20 -16.50 18.26 58.58
CA PHE A 20 -16.53 19.54 57.88
C PHE A 20 -15.31 19.71 56.97
N LEU A 21 -14.10 19.52 57.50
CA LEU A 21 -12.86 19.61 56.72
C LEU A 21 -12.80 18.53 55.62
N GLY A 22 -13.22 17.30 55.93
CA GLY A 22 -13.31 16.24 54.93
C GLY A 22 -14.29 16.58 53.80
N THR A 23 -15.44 17.16 54.13
CA THR A 23 -16.43 17.60 53.14
C THR A 23 -15.88 18.77 52.31
N MET A 24 -15.20 19.75 52.92
CA MET A 24 -14.54 20.84 52.20
C MET A 24 -13.50 20.34 51.20
N ILE A 25 -12.67 19.36 51.59
CA ILE A 25 -11.67 18.76 50.70
C ILE A 25 -12.36 18.07 49.52
N VAL A 26 -13.41 17.28 49.78
CA VAL A 26 -14.18 16.61 48.71
C VAL A 26 -14.80 17.61 47.75
N VAL A 27 -15.46 18.67 48.26
CA VAL A 27 -16.07 19.72 47.43
C VAL A 27 -15.00 20.47 46.63
N PHE A 28 -13.85 20.78 47.23
CA PHE A 28 -12.74 21.43 46.55
C PHE A 28 -12.18 20.57 45.40
N VAL A 29 -11.96 19.27 45.64
CA VAL A 29 -11.49 18.32 44.61
C VAL A 29 -12.52 18.17 43.49
N LEU A 30 -13.82 18.09 43.82
CA LEU A 30 -14.90 18.07 42.83
C LEU A 30 -14.96 19.39 42.03
N GLY A 31 -14.71 20.53 42.66
CA GLY A 31 -14.61 21.84 42.01
C GLY A 31 -13.44 21.91 41.03
N LEU A 32 -12.25 21.42 41.42
CA LEU A 32 -11.09 21.31 40.52
C LEU A 32 -11.37 20.36 39.34
N LEU A 33 -12.04 19.24 39.59
CA LEU A 33 -12.42 18.30 38.54
C LEU A 33 -13.41 18.94 37.56
N ALA A 34 -14.43 19.63 38.06
CA ALA A 34 -15.40 20.34 37.24
C ALA A 34 -14.74 21.45 36.40
N ALA A 35 -13.85 22.25 37.00
CA ALA A 35 -13.08 23.27 36.28
C ALA A 35 -12.20 22.66 35.18
N SER A 36 -11.51 21.55 35.48
CA SER A 36 -10.71 20.80 34.49
C SER A 36 -11.55 20.27 33.33
N ILE A 37 -12.74 19.71 33.61
CA ILE A 37 -13.66 19.23 32.58
C ILE A 37 -14.16 20.38 31.69
N VAL A 38 -14.56 21.50 32.28
CA VAL A 38 -15.05 22.67 31.53
C VAL A 38 -13.93 23.27 30.68
N GLN A 39 -12.72 23.42 31.22
CA GLN A 39 -11.57 23.93 30.48
C GLN A 39 -11.24 23.01 29.29
N ARG A 40 -11.16 21.69 29.52
CA ARG A 40 -10.88 20.71 28.45
C ARG A 40 -11.96 20.70 27.36
N ARG A 41 -13.25 20.83 27.72
CA ARG A 41 -14.34 20.95 26.73
C ARG A 41 -14.24 22.23 25.91
N THR A 42 -13.89 23.34 26.55
CA THR A 42 -13.73 24.64 25.88
C THR A 42 -12.54 24.63 24.92
N GLU A 43 -11.40 24.08 25.35
CA GLU A 43 -10.23 23.84 24.50
C GLU A 43 -10.57 22.96 23.30
N ALA A 44 -11.31 21.86 23.50
CA ALA A 44 -11.70 20.95 22.43
C ALA A 44 -12.57 21.63 21.35
N ASN A 45 -13.51 22.49 21.74
CA ASN A 45 -14.39 23.21 20.81
C ASN A 45 -13.64 24.28 20.01
N LEU A 46 -12.73 25.03 20.64
CA LEU A 46 -11.94 26.07 19.97
C LEU A 46 -10.87 25.51 19.03
N MET A 47 -10.36 24.31 19.32
CA MET A 47 -9.27 23.70 18.54
C MET A 47 -9.75 22.87 17.32
N ASN A 48 -11.04 22.50 17.24
CA ASN A 48 -11.59 21.73 16.12
C ASN A 48 -12.13 22.57 14.96
N THR A 49 -12.07 23.90 15.05
CA THR A 49 -12.56 24.77 13.97
C THR A 49 -11.42 25.11 13.01
N PRO A 50 -11.50 24.75 11.72
CA PRO A 50 -10.47 25.10 10.76
C PRO A 50 -10.33 26.62 10.70
N ARG A 51 -9.08 27.09 10.68
CA ARG A 51 -8.78 28.54 10.63
C ARG A 51 -8.54 29.05 9.22
N TYR A 52 -8.43 28.14 8.25
CA TYR A 52 -8.14 28.46 6.87
C TYR A 52 -9.07 27.68 5.96
N LYS A 53 -9.53 28.33 4.90
CA LYS A 53 -10.32 27.72 3.84
C LYS A 53 -9.40 27.05 2.83
N ILE A 54 -9.65 25.78 2.54
CA ILE A 54 -8.88 24.99 1.59
C ILE A 54 -9.64 24.91 0.25
N ASP A 55 -8.94 25.07 -0.87
CA ASP A 55 -9.52 24.94 -2.21
C ASP A 55 -9.73 23.47 -2.61
N GLU A 56 -10.72 23.23 -3.49
CA GLU A 56 -11.15 21.88 -3.93
C GLU A 56 -9.97 20.96 -4.37
N PHE A 57 -9.02 21.56 -5.06
CA PHE A 57 -7.86 20.88 -5.65
C PHE A 57 -6.52 21.39 -5.09
N GLU A 58 -6.48 21.85 -3.84
CA GLU A 58 -5.23 22.21 -3.15
C GLU A 58 -4.34 20.97 -2.95
N PRO A 59 -3.22 20.81 -3.68
CA PRO A 59 -2.39 19.60 -3.58
C PRO A 59 -1.28 19.73 -2.53
N ARG A 60 -0.97 20.96 -2.05
CA ARG A 60 0.16 21.22 -1.15
C ARG A 60 -0.21 20.83 0.27
N ASN A 61 0.39 19.77 0.80
CA ASN A 61 0.04 19.25 2.12
C ASN A 61 0.32 20.27 3.25
N GLU A 62 1.31 21.14 3.08
CA GLU A 62 1.64 22.23 3.99
C GLU A 62 0.47 23.24 4.13
N ALA A 63 -0.26 23.49 3.04
CA ALA A 63 -1.43 24.38 3.05
C ALA A 63 -2.56 23.78 3.90
N TRP A 64 -2.77 22.46 3.81
CA TRP A 64 -3.68 21.74 4.70
C TRP A 64 -3.20 21.79 6.15
N GLY A 65 -1.88 21.72 6.40
CA GLY A 65 -1.30 21.85 7.73
C GLY A 65 -1.52 23.20 8.41
N MET A 66 -1.83 24.27 7.64
CA MET A 66 -2.26 25.54 8.23
C MET A 66 -3.65 25.43 8.87
N ALA A 67 -4.56 24.65 8.27
CA ALA A 67 -5.90 24.40 8.79
C ALA A 67 -5.95 23.27 9.84
N PHE A 68 -5.17 22.21 9.62
CA PHE A 68 -5.17 20.96 10.40
C PHE A 68 -3.76 20.58 10.88
N PRO A 69 -3.16 21.39 11.78
CA PRO A 69 -1.75 21.24 12.14
C PRO A 69 -1.41 19.92 12.84
N ARG A 70 -2.36 19.31 13.58
CA ARG A 70 -2.11 18.07 14.34
C ARG A 70 -2.11 16.85 13.43
N GLU A 71 -3.09 16.77 12.53
CA GLU A 71 -3.16 15.77 11.48
C GLU A 71 -1.94 15.88 10.57
N TYR A 72 -1.57 17.09 10.17
CA TYR A 72 -0.37 17.33 9.37
C TYR A 72 0.92 16.95 10.11
N GLN A 73 1.02 17.23 11.41
CA GLN A 73 2.17 16.84 12.21
C GLN A 73 2.34 15.32 12.24
N THR A 74 1.28 14.55 12.52
CA THR A 74 1.36 13.09 12.50
C THR A 74 1.62 12.55 11.09
N TYR A 75 1.00 13.12 10.05
CA TYR A 75 1.31 12.83 8.65
C TYR A 75 2.80 12.98 8.34
N SER A 76 3.42 14.10 8.75
CA SER A 76 4.82 14.39 8.47
C SER A 76 5.78 13.35 9.07
N GLN A 77 5.38 12.68 10.16
CA GLN A 77 6.18 11.62 10.79
C GLN A 77 6.33 10.38 9.92
N MET A 78 5.59 10.23 8.81
CA MET A 78 5.86 9.18 7.82
C MET A 78 7.22 9.35 7.12
N SER A 79 7.90 10.48 7.29
CA SER A 79 9.30 10.64 6.86
C SER A 79 10.26 9.73 7.64
N ASP A 80 9.86 9.27 8.83
CA ASP A 80 10.59 8.31 9.65
C ASP A 80 10.55 6.90 9.03
N THR A 81 11.68 6.50 8.46
CA THR A 81 11.90 5.19 7.86
C THR A 81 12.78 4.29 8.73
N LEU A 82 12.80 4.49 10.06
CA LEU A 82 13.66 3.70 10.95
C LEU A 82 13.03 2.36 11.36
N PHE A 83 11.71 2.25 11.35
CA PHE A 83 11.04 1.04 11.81
C PHE A 83 11.21 -0.12 10.83
N ARG A 84 11.76 -1.23 11.33
CA ARG A 84 11.93 -2.49 10.60
C ARG A 84 11.35 -3.63 11.44
N SER A 85 10.32 -4.30 10.92
CA SER A 85 9.86 -5.59 11.46
C SER A 85 10.57 -6.74 10.76
N LYS A 86 10.27 -7.98 11.13
CA LYS A 86 10.85 -9.17 10.48
C LYS A 86 10.63 -9.18 8.96
N TYR A 87 9.43 -8.79 8.51
CA TYR A 87 9.02 -8.89 7.10
C TYR A 87 8.62 -7.57 6.44
N GLY A 88 8.53 -6.46 7.17
CA GLY A 88 8.10 -5.18 6.61
C GLY A 88 8.53 -4.00 7.46
N GLY A 89 7.71 -2.94 7.46
CA GLY A 89 8.02 -1.67 8.11
C GLY A 89 8.19 -0.55 7.09
N SER A 90 8.81 0.56 7.52
CA SER A 90 9.07 1.72 6.67
C SER A 90 10.54 1.83 6.25
N ALA A 91 11.42 1.01 6.82
CA ALA A 91 12.82 0.93 6.44
C ALA A 91 13.02 0.48 4.99
N PHE A 92 13.99 1.09 4.31
CA PHE A 92 14.36 0.72 2.95
C PHE A 92 14.81 -0.74 2.90
N ARG A 93 14.24 -1.49 1.96
CA ARG A 93 14.63 -2.87 1.62
C ARG A 93 14.56 -3.02 0.12
N ASP A 94 15.67 -3.42 -0.48
CA ASP A 94 15.74 -3.83 -1.87
C ASP A 94 15.26 -5.27 -1.97
N LEU A 95 14.03 -5.47 -2.45
CA LEU A 95 13.41 -6.80 -2.43
C LEU A 95 14.05 -7.73 -3.45
N LEU A 96 14.66 -7.20 -4.52
CA LEU A 96 15.41 -8.01 -5.46
C LEU A 96 16.75 -8.48 -4.89
N ASP A 97 17.33 -7.71 -3.96
CA ASP A 97 18.56 -8.08 -3.25
C ASP A 97 18.31 -9.15 -2.18
N GLU A 98 17.25 -8.96 -1.38
CA GLU A 98 16.83 -9.94 -0.38
C GLU A 98 16.28 -11.22 -1.04
N ASP A 99 15.71 -11.11 -2.24
CA ASP A 99 15.07 -12.20 -2.98
C ASP A 99 15.42 -12.17 -4.49
N PRO A 100 16.58 -12.73 -4.89
CA PRO A 100 16.99 -12.72 -6.30
C PRO A 100 16.10 -13.54 -7.24
N ARG A 101 15.23 -14.42 -6.71
CA ARG A 101 14.26 -15.18 -7.53
C ARG A 101 13.31 -14.23 -8.23
N LEU A 102 12.92 -13.13 -7.58
CA LEU A 102 12.05 -12.09 -8.14
C LEU A 102 12.57 -11.54 -9.48
N VAL A 103 13.88 -11.43 -9.64
CA VAL A 103 14.49 -10.96 -10.90
C VAL A 103 14.15 -11.91 -12.06
N ILE A 104 14.21 -13.21 -11.81
CA ILE A 104 13.87 -14.22 -12.81
C ILE A 104 12.37 -14.21 -13.07
N LEU A 105 11.55 -14.21 -12.03
CA LEU A 105 10.09 -14.21 -12.18
C LEU A 105 9.59 -12.98 -12.95
N PHE A 106 10.24 -11.83 -12.79
CA PHE A 106 9.93 -10.59 -13.51
C PHE A 106 10.81 -10.34 -14.74
N ALA A 107 11.52 -11.35 -15.26
CA ALA A 107 12.38 -11.18 -16.41
C ALA A 107 11.60 -10.59 -17.59
N GLY A 108 12.20 -9.62 -18.28
CA GLY A 108 11.55 -8.88 -19.38
C GLY A 108 10.56 -7.80 -18.94
N TYR A 109 10.28 -7.68 -17.64
CA TYR A 109 9.37 -6.67 -17.09
C TYR A 109 10.09 -5.67 -16.18
N ALA A 110 9.51 -4.47 -16.00
CA ALA A 110 10.19 -3.37 -15.30
C ALA A 110 10.59 -3.73 -13.85
N PHE A 111 9.82 -4.60 -13.19
CA PHE A 111 10.07 -5.04 -11.81
C PHE A 111 11.37 -5.83 -11.64
N SER A 112 11.91 -6.48 -12.68
CA SER A 112 13.23 -7.14 -12.61
C SER A 112 14.39 -6.15 -12.54
N LYS A 113 14.17 -4.88 -12.90
CA LYS A 113 15.18 -3.82 -12.81
C LYS A 113 15.29 -3.27 -11.39
N ASP A 114 14.14 -3.01 -10.77
CA ASP A 114 14.05 -2.36 -9.47
C ASP A 114 12.68 -2.60 -8.80
N PHE A 115 12.70 -3.14 -7.59
CA PHE A 115 11.52 -3.40 -6.77
C PHE A 115 11.92 -3.35 -5.29
N ASN A 116 11.32 -2.42 -4.54
CA ASN A 116 11.67 -2.11 -3.16
C ASN A 116 10.43 -2.18 -2.28
N GLN A 117 10.63 -2.44 -0.99
CA GLN A 117 9.59 -2.38 0.04
C GLN A 117 8.98 -0.98 0.08
N ALA A 118 7.65 -0.91 0.23
CA ALA A 118 6.96 0.35 0.42
C ALA A 118 7.39 1.03 1.72
N ARG A 119 7.52 2.36 1.70
CA ARG A 119 7.79 3.22 2.86
C ARG A 119 6.71 4.29 3.02
N GLY A 120 6.93 5.28 3.90
CA GLY A 120 5.93 6.29 4.23
C GLY A 120 5.40 7.08 3.01
N HIS A 121 4.13 7.45 3.04
CA HIS A 121 3.43 8.12 1.92
C HIS A 121 4.09 9.42 1.45
N VAL A 122 4.79 10.12 2.34
CA VAL A 122 5.56 11.34 2.01
C VAL A 122 6.65 11.10 0.94
N TYR A 123 7.06 9.85 0.72
CA TYR A 123 8.03 9.48 -0.31
C TYR A 123 7.41 9.02 -1.63
N SER A 124 6.08 8.95 -1.74
CA SER A 124 5.39 8.41 -2.92
C SER A 124 5.84 9.02 -4.26
N VAL A 125 5.98 10.35 -4.32
CA VAL A 125 6.52 11.05 -5.51
C VAL A 125 8.03 10.84 -5.67
N ALA A 126 8.79 10.92 -4.58
CA ALA A 126 10.24 10.71 -4.62
C ALA A 126 10.59 9.30 -5.13
N ASP A 127 9.85 8.28 -4.71
CA ASP A 127 10.13 6.88 -5.08
C ASP A 127 9.80 6.58 -6.54
N VAL A 128 8.74 7.19 -7.09
CA VAL A 128 8.43 7.03 -8.52
C VAL A 128 9.43 7.81 -9.40
N HIS A 129 9.99 8.92 -8.90
CA HIS A 129 11.14 9.57 -9.54
C HIS A 129 12.39 8.68 -9.49
N ASN A 130 12.65 8.02 -8.37
CA ASN A 130 13.90 7.31 -8.12
C ASN A 130 13.97 5.93 -8.76
N THR A 131 12.83 5.25 -8.92
CA THR A 131 12.84 3.87 -9.38
C THR A 131 13.39 3.72 -10.80
N LEU A 132 14.12 2.63 -11.07
CA LEU A 132 14.58 2.32 -12.44
C LEU A 132 13.41 1.97 -13.38
N ARG A 133 12.22 1.65 -12.82
CA ARG A 133 11.04 1.29 -13.62
C ARG A 133 10.53 2.42 -14.50
N THR A 134 10.73 3.68 -14.09
CA THR A 134 10.32 4.88 -14.84
C THR A 134 11.37 5.36 -15.85
N GLY A 135 12.57 4.76 -15.86
CA GLY A 135 13.63 5.11 -16.79
C GLY A 135 14.17 6.53 -16.60
N THR A 136 14.73 7.09 -17.67
CA THR A 136 15.47 8.37 -17.71
C THR A 136 15.02 9.23 -18.90
N PRO A 137 13.72 9.60 -19.00
CA PRO A 137 13.19 10.33 -20.15
C PRO A 137 13.87 11.69 -20.36
N ALA A 138 14.27 12.03 -21.59
CA ALA A 138 14.91 13.32 -21.86
C ALA A 138 13.91 14.48 -22.02
N ASN A 139 12.66 14.18 -22.38
CA ASN A 139 11.56 15.14 -22.57
C ASN A 139 10.21 14.51 -22.20
N GLU A 140 9.13 15.31 -22.29
CA GLU A 140 7.75 14.95 -21.95
C GLU A 140 7.13 13.83 -22.79
N ASN A 141 7.72 13.48 -23.94
CA ASN A 141 7.18 12.47 -24.85
C ASN A 141 7.97 11.14 -24.79
N GLU A 142 9.01 11.10 -23.97
CA GLU A 142 9.88 9.93 -23.82
C GLU A 142 9.62 9.16 -22.53
N GLY A 143 10.22 7.96 -22.46
CA GLY A 143 10.21 7.11 -21.28
C GLY A 143 9.31 5.87 -21.42
N PRO A 144 9.59 4.85 -20.59
CA PRO A 144 8.92 3.56 -20.69
C PRO A 144 7.49 3.57 -20.13
N GLN A 145 7.14 4.53 -19.27
CA GLN A 145 5.88 4.55 -18.53
C GLN A 145 4.92 5.64 -19.00
N ASN A 146 3.63 5.39 -18.78
CA ASN A 146 2.54 6.34 -18.98
C ASN A 146 2.17 7.03 -17.66
N SER A 147 1.38 8.10 -17.74
CA SER A 147 0.90 8.85 -16.58
C SER A 147 0.02 8.03 -15.63
N SER A 148 -0.42 6.86 -16.05
CA SER A 148 -1.00 5.82 -15.19
C SER A 148 -0.15 5.50 -13.96
N CYS A 149 1.19 5.59 -14.07
CA CYS A 149 2.09 5.43 -12.92
C CYS A 149 1.98 6.53 -11.86
N TRP A 150 1.36 7.67 -12.17
CA TRP A 150 1.12 8.74 -11.20
C TRP A 150 -0.16 8.57 -10.38
N ALA A 151 -1.14 7.80 -10.89
CA ALA A 151 -2.49 7.75 -10.35
C ALA A 151 -2.47 7.64 -8.82
N CYS A 152 -1.78 6.63 -8.30
CA CYS A 152 -1.74 6.33 -6.88
C CYS A 152 -0.54 6.96 -6.14
N LYS A 153 -0.09 8.16 -6.53
CA LYS A 153 1.14 8.78 -5.97
C LYS A 153 0.99 10.22 -5.48
N SER A 154 -0.09 10.91 -5.82
CA SER A 154 -0.18 12.35 -5.56
C SER A 154 -1.61 12.90 -5.56
N PRO A 155 -1.93 13.93 -4.77
CA PRO A 155 -3.16 14.70 -4.91
C PRO A 155 -3.19 15.57 -6.18
N ASP A 156 -2.04 15.88 -6.79
CA ASP A 156 -1.98 16.62 -8.05
C ASP A 156 -2.71 15.91 -9.20
N VAL A 157 -2.85 14.57 -9.14
CA VAL A 157 -3.56 13.79 -10.17
C VAL A 157 -4.98 14.32 -10.35
N ALA A 158 -5.73 14.53 -9.26
CA ALA A 158 -7.09 15.07 -9.34
C ALA A 158 -7.10 16.49 -9.91
N ARG A 159 -6.14 17.33 -9.49
CA ARG A 159 -5.99 18.71 -9.99
C ARG A 159 -5.69 18.76 -11.49
N VAL A 160 -4.87 17.85 -12.00
CA VAL A 160 -4.55 17.74 -13.43
C VAL A 160 -5.74 17.19 -14.21
N MET A 161 -6.38 16.12 -13.73
CA MET A 161 -7.60 15.55 -14.33
C MET A 161 -8.82 16.49 -14.25
N ALA A 162 -8.79 17.53 -13.41
CA ALA A 162 -9.80 18.59 -13.47
C ALA A 162 -9.63 19.50 -14.70
N LYS A 163 -8.44 19.53 -15.31
CA LYS A 163 -8.10 20.35 -16.48
C LYS A 163 -8.11 19.58 -17.81
N MET A 164 -8.17 18.25 -17.76
CA MET A 164 -8.20 17.36 -18.93
C MET A 164 -8.95 16.08 -18.61
N SER A 165 -9.47 15.37 -19.61
CA SER A 165 -10.19 14.12 -19.34
C SER A 165 -9.27 13.05 -18.70
N PRO A 166 -9.80 12.12 -17.90
CA PRO A 166 -9.01 11.00 -17.35
C PRO A 166 -8.35 10.15 -18.44
N ALA A 167 -9.07 9.94 -19.56
CA ALA A 167 -8.56 9.19 -20.70
C ALA A 167 -7.37 9.89 -21.37
N ASP A 168 -7.39 11.22 -21.47
CA ASP A 168 -6.28 11.99 -22.04
C ASP A 168 -5.09 12.01 -21.09
N PHE A 169 -5.34 12.13 -19.78
CA PHE A 169 -4.30 12.03 -18.77
C PHE A 169 -3.52 10.72 -18.90
N TYR A 170 -4.18 9.56 -18.88
CA TYR A 170 -3.50 8.26 -18.91
C TYR A 170 -2.74 7.98 -20.22
N LYS A 171 -3.17 8.56 -21.34
CA LYS A 171 -2.46 8.45 -22.63
C LYS A 171 -1.10 9.12 -22.63
N THR A 172 -0.91 10.18 -21.83
CA THR A 172 0.37 10.89 -21.77
C THR A 172 1.48 10.02 -21.17
N LYS A 173 2.73 10.34 -21.50
CA LYS A 173 3.89 9.73 -20.85
C LYS A 173 4.02 10.21 -19.41
N TRP A 174 4.57 9.34 -18.56
CA TRP A 174 4.88 9.68 -17.17
C TRP A 174 5.69 10.97 -17.05
N SER A 175 6.62 11.19 -18.00
CA SER A 175 7.47 12.37 -18.08
C SER A 175 6.72 13.67 -18.32
N ALA A 176 5.59 13.65 -19.02
CA ALA A 176 4.78 14.83 -19.32
C ALA A 176 4.22 15.50 -18.06
N MET A 177 4.10 14.75 -16.96
CA MET A 177 3.53 15.22 -15.72
C MET A 177 4.60 15.54 -14.66
N LEU A 178 5.90 15.47 -14.97
CA LEU A 178 6.97 15.67 -13.98
C LEU A 178 7.08 17.10 -13.46
N SER A 179 6.63 18.08 -14.24
CA SER A 179 6.46 19.44 -13.76
C SER A 179 5.13 19.64 -13.04
N GLU A 180 4.12 18.79 -13.26
CA GLU A 180 2.77 18.95 -12.71
C GLU A 180 2.53 18.20 -11.40
N ILE A 181 3.03 16.98 -11.28
CA ILE A 181 2.74 16.07 -10.16
C ILE A 181 3.95 16.00 -9.25
N VAL A 182 3.93 16.79 -8.17
CA VAL A 182 5.09 16.97 -7.28
C VAL A 182 4.77 16.83 -5.80
N ASN A 183 3.50 16.92 -5.42
CA ASN A 183 3.09 16.75 -4.03
C ASN A 183 2.90 15.25 -3.74
N PRO A 184 3.50 14.69 -2.68
CA PRO A 184 3.27 13.31 -2.32
C PRO A 184 1.82 13.09 -1.84
N ILE A 185 1.39 11.83 -1.82
CA ILE A 185 0.10 11.41 -1.22
C ILE A 185 -0.11 12.15 0.11
N GLY A 186 -1.27 12.77 0.28
CA GLY A 186 -1.63 13.46 1.51
C GLY A 186 -3.10 13.85 1.58
N CYS A 187 -3.40 14.99 2.20
CA CYS A 187 -4.73 15.30 2.72
C CYS A 187 -5.82 15.27 1.64
N ALA A 188 -5.57 15.92 0.50
CA ALA A 188 -6.49 15.98 -0.64
C ALA A 188 -6.79 14.61 -1.28
N ASN A 189 -5.99 13.57 -1.03
CA ASN A 189 -6.28 12.24 -1.52
C ASN A 189 -7.42 11.55 -0.74
N CYS A 190 -7.73 11.99 0.47
CA CYS A 190 -8.69 11.29 1.33
C CYS A 190 -9.79 12.18 1.86
N HIS A 191 -9.61 13.51 1.89
CA HIS A 191 -10.54 14.44 2.51
C HIS A 191 -11.13 15.45 1.52
N ASN A 192 -12.43 15.68 1.66
CA ASN A 192 -13.09 16.83 1.06
C ASN A 192 -12.67 18.10 1.80
N PRO A 193 -12.13 19.13 1.11
CA PRO A 193 -11.61 20.34 1.76
C PRO A 193 -12.71 21.20 2.41
N SER A 194 -13.98 21.06 2.00
CA SER A 194 -15.08 21.87 2.51
C SER A 194 -15.66 21.39 3.85
N ASP A 195 -15.72 20.07 4.08
CA ASP A 195 -16.40 19.46 5.24
C ASP A 195 -15.61 18.34 5.93
N MET A 196 -14.40 18.04 5.44
CA MET A 196 -13.51 16.97 5.92
C MET A 196 -14.06 15.55 5.79
N THR A 197 -15.20 15.36 5.13
CA THR A 197 -15.72 14.02 4.85
C THR A 197 -14.71 13.23 4.00
N LEU A 198 -14.73 11.91 4.18
CA LEU A 198 -13.86 11.03 3.40
C LEU A 198 -14.32 11.05 1.94
N ARG A 199 -13.41 11.41 1.02
CA ARG A 199 -13.67 11.46 -0.42
C ARG A 199 -12.86 10.43 -1.17
N LEU A 200 -13.39 10.03 -2.34
CA LEU A 200 -12.69 9.20 -3.30
C LEU A 200 -12.42 10.06 -4.54
N PHE A 201 -11.15 10.29 -4.87
CA PHE A 201 -10.73 11.03 -6.06
C PHE A 201 -10.26 10.11 -7.19
N GLN A 202 -9.91 8.85 -6.87
CA GLN A 202 -9.56 7.87 -7.89
C GLN A 202 -10.79 7.41 -8.65
N ILE A 203 -10.91 7.90 -9.88
CA ILE A 203 -11.96 7.54 -10.82
C ILE A 203 -12.03 6.02 -11.06
N PRO A 204 -10.89 5.29 -11.23
CA PRO A 204 -10.94 3.84 -11.44
C PRO A 204 -11.65 3.06 -10.33
N LEU A 205 -11.58 3.49 -9.07
CA LEU A 205 -12.29 2.84 -7.96
C LEU A 205 -13.80 2.99 -8.11
N LYS A 206 -14.26 4.21 -8.45
CA LYS A 206 -15.69 4.50 -8.64
C LYS A 206 -16.23 3.68 -9.81
N GLU A 207 -15.53 3.72 -10.95
CA GLU A 207 -15.89 2.97 -12.13
C GLU A 207 -15.91 1.44 -11.87
N ALA A 208 -14.99 0.91 -11.07
CA ALA A 208 -14.97 -0.51 -10.72
C ALA A 208 -16.23 -0.90 -9.93
N TYR A 209 -16.62 -0.11 -8.93
CA TYR A 209 -17.86 -0.34 -8.18
C TYR A 209 -19.11 -0.17 -9.05
N GLU A 210 -19.13 0.82 -9.94
CA GLU A 210 -20.22 1.02 -10.90
C GLU A 210 -20.41 -0.21 -11.81
N ARG A 211 -19.31 -0.78 -12.34
CA ARG A 211 -19.34 -2.02 -13.12
C ARG A 211 -19.83 -3.23 -12.31
N MET A 212 -19.62 -3.22 -11.00
CA MET A 212 -20.16 -4.22 -10.07
C MET A 212 -21.62 -3.94 -9.64
N GLY A 213 -22.25 -2.88 -10.17
CA GLY A 213 -23.63 -2.51 -9.84
C GLY A 213 -23.79 -1.83 -8.48
N SER A 214 -22.74 -1.20 -7.96
CA SER A 214 -22.73 -0.53 -6.66
C SER A 214 -22.14 0.88 -6.75
N ASN A 215 -22.43 1.74 -5.77
CA ASN A 215 -21.79 3.04 -5.64
C ASN A 215 -20.95 3.06 -4.36
N VAL A 216 -19.62 3.13 -4.53
CA VAL A 216 -18.65 3.15 -3.44
C VAL A 216 -18.83 4.35 -2.49
N GLU A 217 -19.34 5.47 -2.98
CA GLU A 217 -19.53 6.71 -2.20
C GLU A 217 -20.73 6.64 -1.26
N LEU A 218 -21.65 5.70 -1.48
CA LEU A 218 -22.81 5.47 -0.60
C LEU A 218 -22.51 4.49 0.54
N LEU A 219 -21.27 4.01 0.65
CA LEU A 219 -20.88 3.08 1.71
C LEU A 219 -20.87 3.77 3.08
N PRO A 220 -21.23 3.05 4.16
CA PRO A 220 -21.16 3.60 5.52
C PRO A 220 -19.75 4.08 5.88
N LEU A 221 -19.65 5.09 6.75
CA LEU A 221 -18.37 5.68 7.16
C LEU A 221 -17.31 4.65 7.58
N ASN A 222 -17.71 3.59 8.28
CA ASN A 222 -16.79 2.53 8.69
C ASN A 222 -16.17 1.76 7.50
N LYS A 223 -16.92 1.58 6.41
CA LYS A 223 -16.39 1.02 5.16
C LYS A 223 -15.55 2.05 4.40
N MET A 224 -15.93 3.32 4.43
CA MET A 224 -15.15 4.41 3.81
C MET A 224 -13.74 4.53 4.40
N ARG A 225 -13.56 4.23 5.70
CA ARG A 225 -12.25 4.13 6.38
C ARG A 225 -11.31 3.04 5.80
N THR A 226 -11.83 2.15 4.97
CA THR A 226 -11.06 1.21 4.13
C THR A 226 -11.04 1.66 2.68
N MET A 227 -12.15 2.19 2.14
CA MET A 227 -12.23 2.58 0.72
C MET A 227 -11.26 3.69 0.34
N VAL A 228 -10.97 4.63 1.25
CA VAL A 228 -9.96 5.68 0.98
C VAL A 228 -8.57 5.08 0.74
N CYS A 229 -8.26 3.92 1.34
CA CYS A 229 -7.04 3.17 1.09
C CYS A 229 -7.13 2.39 -0.23
N ALA A 230 -8.29 1.78 -0.52
CA ALA A 230 -8.57 1.01 -1.74
C ALA A 230 -8.59 1.85 -3.02
N GLN A 231 -8.43 3.17 -2.93
CA GLN A 231 -8.10 4.01 -4.08
C GLN A 231 -6.76 3.62 -4.73
N CYS A 232 -5.82 3.13 -3.92
CA CYS A 232 -4.45 2.86 -4.34
C CYS A 232 -4.00 1.44 -4.02
N HIS A 233 -4.41 0.90 -2.89
CA HIS A 233 -3.97 -0.39 -2.33
C HIS A 233 -4.80 -1.55 -2.87
N VAL A 234 -4.73 -1.74 -4.18
CA VAL A 234 -5.53 -2.70 -4.96
C VAL A 234 -4.72 -3.26 -6.13
N GLU A 235 -5.16 -4.39 -6.66
CA GLU A 235 -4.72 -4.90 -7.96
C GLU A 235 -5.26 -4.02 -9.10
N TYR A 236 -4.41 -3.79 -10.11
CA TYR A 236 -4.77 -3.02 -11.29
C TYR A 236 -3.94 -3.42 -12.51
N TYR A 237 -4.51 -3.16 -13.69
CA TYR A 237 -3.78 -3.20 -14.95
C TYR A 237 -4.01 -1.93 -15.78
N PHE A 238 -3.27 -1.82 -16.88
CA PHE A 238 -3.42 -0.74 -17.85
C PHE A 238 -4.20 -1.21 -19.08
N LYS A 239 -5.46 -0.79 -19.18
CA LYS A 239 -6.37 -1.21 -20.24
C LYS A 239 -6.12 -0.46 -21.54
N GLY A 240 -5.99 -1.23 -22.62
CA GLY A 240 -5.87 -0.74 -24.00
C GLY A 240 -4.62 0.12 -24.25
N ASP A 241 -4.58 0.73 -25.44
CA ASP A 241 -3.44 1.57 -25.86
C ASP A 241 -3.34 2.86 -25.05
N GLY A 242 -4.45 3.34 -24.52
CA GLY A 242 -4.48 4.51 -23.64
C GLY A 242 -3.93 4.27 -22.23
N LYS A 243 -3.56 3.01 -21.92
CA LYS A 243 -3.02 2.59 -20.61
C LYS A 243 -3.89 3.01 -19.43
N TYR A 244 -5.22 3.00 -19.60
CA TYR A 244 -6.16 3.46 -18.58
C TYR A 244 -6.11 2.56 -17.34
N VAL A 245 -5.93 3.14 -16.16
CA VAL A 245 -5.90 2.35 -14.90
C VAL A 245 -7.26 1.70 -14.70
N THR A 246 -7.29 0.37 -14.62
CA THR A 246 -8.53 -0.40 -14.47
C THR A 246 -8.35 -1.45 -13.39
N PHE A 247 -9.32 -1.56 -12.47
CA PHE A 247 -9.36 -2.63 -11.47
C PHE A 247 -10.12 -3.83 -12.04
N PRO A 248 -9.55 -5.05 -12.06
CA PRO A 248 -10.10 -6.20 -12.78
C PRO A 248 -11.21 -6.93 -11.99
N TRP A 249 -12.14 -6.19 -11.39
CA TRP A 249 -13.10 -6.72 -10.41
C TRP A 249 -14.44 -7.17 -10.99
N ASP A 250 -14.61 -7.08 -12.32
CA ASP A 250 -15.88 -7.32 -13.01
C ASP A 250 -16.44 -8.75 -12.79
N LYS A 251 -15.59 -9.72 -12.43
CA LYS A 251 -16.00 -11.10 -12.09
C LYS A 251 -15.98 -11.42 -10.59
N GLY A 252 -15.48 -10.50 -9.75
CA GLY A 252 -15.18 -10.72 -8.34
C GLY A 252 -13.79 -10.24 -7.96
N LEU A 253 -13.52 -10.19 -6.65
CA LEU A 253 -12.27 -9.67 -6.08
C LEU A 253 -11.24 -10.76 -5.72
N ASN A 254 -11.66 -12.03 -5.76
CA ASN A 254 -10.78 -13.14 -5.39
C ASN A 254 -9.81 -13.45 -6.54
N VAL A 255 -8.65 -14.02 -6.21
CA VAL A 255 -7.58 -14.35 -7.19
C VAL A 255 -8.09 -15.15 -8.40
N ASP A 256 -9.01 -16.08 -8.17
CA ASP A 256 -9.57 -16.95 -9.21
C ASP A 256 -10.57 -16.22 -10.13
N ASP A 257 -11.29 -15.23 -9.61
CA ASP A 257 -12.25 -14.45 -10.40
C ASP A 257 -11.54 -13.39 -11.23
N ILE A 258 -10.50 -12.76 -10.67
CA ILE A 258 -9.62 -11.85 -11.38
C ILE A 258 -8.83 -12.61 -12.48
N GLU A 259 -8.37 -13.84 -12.21
CA GLU A 259 -7.76 -14.69 -13.26
C GLU A 259 -8.73 -14.92 -14.42
N LYS A 260 -9.97 -15.32 -14.14
CA LYS A 260 -11.01 -15.51 -15.17
C LYS A 260 -11.26 -14.22 -15.96
N TYR A 261 -11.16 -13.05 -15.32
CA TYR A 261 -11.33 -11.77 -15.99
C TYR A 261 -10.23 -11.53 -17.01
N TYR A 262 -8.97 -11.74 -16.61
CA TYR A 262 -7.83 -11.59 -17.52
C TYR A 262 -7.82 -12.64 -18.64
N ASP A 263 -8.23 -13.87 -18.34
CA ASP A 263 -8.28 -14.95 -19.32
C ASP A 263 -9.37 -14.74 -20.38
N GLU A 264 -10.50 -14.10 -20.05
CA GLU A 264 -11.59 -13.82 -21.01
C GLU A 264 -11.13 -12.98 -22.21
N TYR A 265 -10.17 -12.07 -22.01
CA TYR A 265 -9.62 -11.21 -23.06
C TYR A 265 -8.19 -11.58 -23.45
N ALA A 266 -7.70 -12.75 -23.01
CA ALA A 266 -6.33 -13.22 -23.23
C ALA A 266 -5.26 -12.18 -22.84
N PHE A 267 -5.48 -11.43 -21.76
CA PHE A 267 -4.62 -10.33 -21.34
C PHE A 267 -3.25 -10.81 -20.85
N ALA A 268 -2.19 -10.09 -21.16
CA ALA A 268 -0.88 -10.27 -20.56
C ALA A 268 -0.20 -8.91 -20.38
N ASP A 269 0.42 -8.69 -19.23
CA ASP A 269 1.25 -7.51 -18.99
C ASP A 269 2.55 -7.58 -19.78
N TRP A 270 3.14 -8.78 -19.87
CA TRP A 270 4.30 -9.04 -20.72
C TRP A 270 4.41 -10.51 -21.11
N ILE A 271 5.26 -10.77 -22.10
CA ILE A 271 5.70 -12.13 -22.45
C ILE A 271 7.04 -12.38 -21.79
N HIS A 272 7.11 -13.38 -20.92
CA HIS A 272 8.32 -13.73 -20.18
C HIS A 272 9.42 -14.23 -21.14
N PRO A 273 10.63 -13.63 -21.17
CA PRO A 273 11.62 -13.89 -22.23
C PRO A 273 12.25 -15.29 -22.15
N LEU A 274 12.29 -15.91 -20.96
CA LEU A 274 12.84 -17.27 -20.80
C LEU A 274 11.82 -18.32 -21.28
N SER A 275 10.66 -18.39 -20.62
CA SER A 275 9.64 -19.40 -20.90
C SER A 275 8.70 -19.07 -22.07
N LYS A 276 8.69 -17.83 -22.56
CA LYS A 276 7.70 -17.30 -23.52
C LYS A 276 6.26 -17.28 -23.01
N THR A 277 6.07 -17.39 -21.70
CA THR A 277 4.74 -17.40 -21.08
C THR A 277 4.11 -16.00 -21.13
N PRO A 278 2.83 -15.84 -21.50
CA PRO A 278 2.09 -14.60 -21.29
C PRO A 278 1.76 -14.43 -19.81
N ILE A 279 2.41 -13.49 -19.11
CA ILE A 279 2.29 -13.31 -17.66
C ILE A 279 1.36 -12.13 -17.32
N ILE A 280 0.61 -12.27 -16.22
CA ILE A 280 -0.08 -11.18 -15.52
C ILE A 280 0.77 -10.78 -14.32
N LYS A 281 0.99 -9.47 -14.13
CA LYS A 281 1.59 -8.93 -12.90
C LYS A 281 0.47 -8.65 -11.89
N ALA A 282 0.65 -9.06 -10.64
CA ALA A 282 -0.17 -8.56 -9.55
C ALA A 282 0.50 -7.36 -8.86
N GLN A 283 -0.25 -6.32 -8.52
CA GLN A 283 0.22 -5.13 -7.82
C GLN A 283 -0.57 -4.96 -6.53
N HIS A 284 0.10 -5.11 -5.39
CA HIS A 284 -0.42 -4.79 -4.05
C HIS A 284 -1.95 -4.97 -3.86
N PRO A 285 -2.49 -6.21 -4.03
CA PRO A 285 -3.91 -6.52 -3.83
C PRO A 285 -4.26 -6.54 -2.33
N ASP A 286 -3.91 -5.46 -1.63
CA ASP A 286 -4.03 -5.34 -0.18
C ASP A 286 -5.51 -5.35 0.23
N PHE A 287 -6.37 -4.62 -0.49
CA PHE A 287 -7.80 -4.58 -0.21
C PHE A 287 -8.47 -5.93 -0.50
N GLU A 288 -8.22 -6.51 -1.67
CA GLU A 288 -8.76 -7.79 -2.11
C GLU A 288 -8.43 -8.88 -1.09
N LEU A 289 -7.15 -8.98 -0.69
CA LEU A 289 -6.74 -9.94 0.34
C LEU A 289 -7.31 -9.59 1.71
N PHE A 290 -7.35 -8.31 2.10
CA PHE A 290 -7.89 -7.89 3.39
C PHE A 290 -9.37 -8.27 3.58
N GLN A 291 -10.16 -8.36 2.49
CA GLN A 291 -11.56 -8.79 2.57
C GLN A 291 -11.74 -10.21 3.12
N HIS A 292 -10.74 -11.07 2.94
CA HIS A 292 -10.73 -12.44 3.49
C HIS A 292 -10.30 -12.50 4.96
N SER A 293 -9.90 -11.37 5.55
CA SER A 293 -9.45 -11.31 6.94
C SER A 293 -10.60 -11.45 7.93
N ILE A 294 -10.33 -12.08 9.08
CA ILE A 294 -11.26 -12.07 10.20
C ILE A 294 -11.50 -10.64 10.70
N HIS A 295 -10.50 -9.76 10.61
CA HIS A 295 -10.62 -8.35 11.00
C HIS A 295 -11.70 -7.63 10.17
N TYR A 296 -11.61 -7.72 8.84
CA TYR A 296 -12.59 -7.13 7.93
C TYR A 296 -13.99 -7.73 8.10
N GLN A 297 -14.09 -9.05 8.27
CA GLN A 297 -15.34 -9.75 8.55
C GLN A 297 -15.99 -9.30 9.87
N ARG A 298 -15.20 -8.86 10.85
CA ARG A 298 -15.67 -8.28 12.12
C ARG A 298 -15.82 -6.76 12.08
N GLY A 299 -15.70 -6.14 10.90
CA GLY A 299 -15.92 -4.71 10.71
C GLY A 299 -14.73 -3.82 11.07
N VAL A 300 -13.54 -4.38 11.29
CA VAL A 300 -12.31 -3.60 11.45
C VAL A 300 -11.90 -3.04 10.08
N SER A 301 -11.61 -1.74 10.05
CA SER A 301 -11.17 -0.98 8.88
C SER A 301 -9.65 -0.88 8.80
N CYS A 302 -9.11 -0.50 7.64
CA CYS A 302 -7.67 -0.23 7.50
C CYS A 302 -7.20 0.83 8.52
N ALA A 303 -7.99 1.90 8.66
CA ALA A 303 -7.70 2.99 9.57
C ALA A 303 -7.68 2.56 11.05
N ASP A 304 -8.38 1.50 11.48
CA ASP A 304 -8.35 1.08 12.89
C ASP A 304 -6.96 0.58 13.32
N CYS A 305 -6.19 0.01 12.38
CA CYS A 305 -4.85 -0.48 12.67
C CYS A 305 -3.75 0.46 12.18
N HIS A 306 -3.91 1.08 11.01
CA HIS A 306 -2.84 1.89 10.39
C HIS A 306 -2.95 3.38 10.69
N MET A 307 -4.12 3.84 11.14
CA MET A 307 -4.38 5.22 11.52
C MET A 307 -5.17 5.25 12.84
N PRO A 308 -4.64 4.61 13.91
CA PRO A 308 -5.39 4.46 15.14
C PRO A 308 -5.69 5.83 15.76
N TYR A 309 -6.72 5.89 16.59
CA TYR A 309 -6.98 7.10 17.33
C TYR A 309 -5.94 7.28 18.45
N VAL A 310 -5.43 8.49 18.58
CA VAL A 310 -4.51 8.88 19.67
C VAL A 310 -5.08 10.07 20.43
N THR A 311 -4.74 10.15 21.72
CA THR A 311 -5.18 11.24 22.59
C THR A 311 -4.07 12.27 22.71
N GLU A 312 -4.36 13.51 22.34
CA GLU A 312 -3.44 14.63 22.48
C GLU A 312 -4.12 15.75 23.29
N GLY A 313 -3.73 15.88 24.56
CA GLY A 313 -4.36 16.79 25.51
C GLY A 313 -5.81 16.37 25.83
N SER A 314 -6.77 17.21 25.44
CA SER A 314 -8.21 16.99 25.60
C SER A 314 -8.89 16.39 24.37
N GLN A 315 -8.15 16.20 23.27
CA GLN A 315 -8.70 15.79 21.99
C GLN A 315 -8.29 14.37 21.61
N LYS A 316 -9.22 13.70 20.93
CA LYS A 316 -8.97 12.44 20.24
C LYS A 316 -8.81 12.77 18.76
N ILE A 317 -7.63 12.50 18.21
CA ILE A 317 -7.31 12.72 16.81
C ILE A 317 -7.02 11.37 16.14
N THR A 318 -7.13 11.32 14.81
CA THR A 318 -6.67 10.18 14.02
C THR A 318 -5.18 10.35 13.74
N ASP A 319 -4.37 9.36 14.11
CA ASP A 319 -2.94 9.35 13.78
C ASP A 319 -2.77 9.19 12.27
N HIS A 320 -2.25 10.22 11.59
CA HIS A 320 -1.98 10.18 10.16
C HIS A 320 -0.58 9.66 9.83
N LYS A 321 0.20 9.19 10.82
CA LYS A 321 1.42 8.40 10.58
C LYS A 321 1.01 7.00 10.12
N VAL A 322 0.61 6.87 8.85
CA VAL A 322 0.31 5.57 8.24
C VAL A 322 1.57 4.71 8.28
N GLN A 323 1.52 3.65 9.08
CA GLN A 323 2.71 2.85 9.40
C GLN A 323 2.34 1.39 9.67
N SER A 324 3.36 0.56 9.89
CA SER A 324 3.13 -0.79 10.41
C SER A 324 2.48 -0.71 11.80
N PRO A 325 1.34 -1.40 12.05
CA PRO A 325 0.69 -1.42 13.36
C PRO A 325 1.59 -1.99 14.47
N LEU A 326 2.62 -2.78 14.11
CA LEU A 326 3.63 -3.27 15.04
C LEU A 326 4.49 -2.15 15.65
N ASN A 327 4.58 -0.99 15.00
CA ASN A 327 5.31 0.16 15.54
C ASN A 327 4.52 0.92 16.61
N ASN A 328 3.19 0.77 16.65
CA ASN A 328 2.30 1.43 17.62
C ASN A 328 1.18 0.47 18.05
N MET A 329 1.55 -0.63 18.72
CA MET A 329 0.61 -1.71 19.07
C MET A 329 -0.39 -1.32 20.15
N GLU A 330 0.00 -0.39 21.02
CA GLU A 330 -0.82 0.12 22.11
C GLU A 330 -2.08 0.79 21.55
N ALA A 331 -1.94 1.63 20.52
CA ALA A 331 -3.06 2.29 19.86
C ALA A 331 -3.76 1.39 18.81
N SER A 332 -3.02 0.47 18.19
CA SER A 332 -3.54 -0.30 17.03
C SER A 332 -4.17 -1.65 17.41
N CYS A 333 -3.54 -2.39 18.33
CA CYS A 333 -3.92 -3.78 18.64
C CYS A 333 -4.55 -3.90 20.02
N MET A 334 -3.95 -3.25 21.03
CA MET A 334 -4.34 -3.43 22.45
C MET A 334 -5.67 -2.78 22.80
N VAL A 335 -6.24 -1.96 21.90
CA VAL A 335 -7.61 -1.44 22.02
C VAL A 335 -8.67 -2.55 21.98
N CYS A 336 -8.35 -3.70 21.37
CA CYS A 336 -9.24 -4.86 21.24
C CYS A 336 -8.68 -6.13 21.88
N HIS A 337 -7.35 -6.29 21.91
CA HIS A 337 -6.67 -7.49 22.38
C HIS A 337 -6.16 -7.34 23.81
N LYS A 338 -6.40 -8.36 24.64
CA LYS A 338 -5.96 -8.41 26.06
C LYS A 338 -4.62 -9.15 26.26
N GLN A 339 -4.11 -9.77 25.21
CA GLN A 339 -2.82 -10.47 25.20
C GLN A 339 -1.66 -9.50 25.37
N THR A 340 -0.49 -10.00 25.78
CA THR A 340 0.71 -9.16 25.89
C THR A 340 1.21 -8.74 24.51
N LYS A 341 2.05 -7.70 24.47
CA LYS A 341 2.68 -7.20 23.24
C LYS A 341 3.48 -8.31 22.56
N GLU A 342 4.26 -9.04 23.35
CA GLU A 342 5.16 -10.10 22.88
C GLU A 342 4.36 -11.25 22.27
N GLU A 343 3.24 -11.64 22.87
CA GLU A 343 2.36 -12.69 22.34
C GLU A 343 1.74 -12.26 21.00
N LEU A 344 1.27 -11.03 20.90
CA LEU A 344 0.71 -10.50 19.65
C LEU A 344 1.77 -10.39 18.55
N ILE A 345 2.98 -9.90 18.86
CA ILE A 345 4.10 -9.86 17.90
C ILE A 345 4.43 -11.29 17.42
N LYS A 346 4.53 -12.25 18.35
CA LYS A 346 4.78 -13.64 18.01
C LYS A 346 3.68 -14.19 17.10
N ASN A 347 2.41 -13.91 17.40
CA ASN A 347 1.28 -14.34 16.58
C ASN A 347 1.32 -13.78 15.16
N VAL A 348 1.76 -12.52 15.00
CA VAL A 348 1.98 -11.91 13.67
C VAL A 348 3.11 -12.65 12.96
N TYR A 349 4.28 -12.77 13.57
CA TYR A 349 5.42 -13.42 12.94
C TYR A 349 5.18 -14.91 12.64
N ASP A 350 4.50 -15.67 13.50
CA ASP A 350 4.16 -17.07 13.23
C ASP A 350 3.32 -17.23 11.95
N ARG A 351 2.42 -16.28 11.66
CA ARG A 351 1.61 -16.29 10.43
C ARG A 351 2.46 -15.91 9.21
N GLN A 352 3.27 -14.87 9.36
CA GLN A 352 4.16 -14.40 8.30
C GLN A 352 5.20 -15.47 7.92
N ASP A 353 5.81 -16.14 8.91
CA ASP A 353 6.78 -17.22 8.73
C ASP A 353 6.19 -18.37 7.90
N ARG A 354 4.97 -18.79 8.23
CA ARG A 354 4.29 -19.90 7.53
C ARG A 354 4.06 -19.57 6.07
N VAL A 355 3.48 -18.40 5.77
CA VAL A 355 3.22 -17.98 4.40
C VAL A 355 4.52 -17.74 3.64
N TYR A 356 5.50 -17.06 4.26
CA TYR A 356 6.79 -16.78 3.65
C TYR A 356 7.53 -18.06 3.27
N THR A 357 7.54 -19.07 4.15
CA THR A 357 8.21 -20.35 3.87
C THR A 357 7.63 -21.01 2.60
N GLN A 358 6.31 -21.03 2.45
CA GLN A 358 5.68 -21.61 1.26
C GLN A 358 5.83 -20.72 0.03
N LYS A 359 5.86 -19.38 0.19
CA LYS A 359 6.18 -18.43 -0.88
C LYS A 359 7.53 -18.77 -1.52
N ILE A 360 8.57 -18.99 -0.71
CA ILE A 360 9.91 -19.36 -1.21
C ILE A 360 9.89 -20.68 -1.98
N VAL A 361 9.16 -21.70 -1.47
CA VAL A 361 9.01 -22.98 -2.18
C VAL A 361 8.40 -22.78 -3.57
N LEU A 362 7.34 -21.96 -3.66
CA LEU A 362 6.70 -21.65 -4.94
C LEU A 362 7.64 -20.88 -5.88
N GLU A 363 8.39 -19.91 -5.37
CA GLU A 363 9.37 -19.16 -6.17
C GLU A 363 10.45 -20.08 -6.74
N ASP A 364 11.00 -20.99 -5.94
CA ASP A 364 12.01 -21.95 -6.40
C ASP A 364 11.46 -22.86 -7.50
N LEU A 365 10.19 -23.27 -7.41
CA LEU A 365 9.53 -24.04 -8.45
C LEU A 365 9.33 -23.23 -9.73
N LEU A 366 8.86 -21.99 -9.61
CA LEU A 366 8.62 -21.09 -10.75
C LEU A 366 9.92 -20.73 -11.47
N VAL A 367 10.99 -20.40 -10.74
CA VAL A 367 12.31 -20.12 -11.32
C VAL A 367 12.80 -21.31 -12.15
N LYS A 368 12.72 -22.52 -11.59
CA LYS A 368 13.07 -23.75 -12.31
C LYS A 368 12.17 -23.93 -13.54
N ALA A 369 10.87 -23.75 -13.40
CA ALA A 369 9.92 -23.89 -14.51
C ALA A 369 10.23 -22.92 -15.67
N HIS A 370 10.58 -21.65 -15.39
CA HIS A 370 10.94 -20.70 -16.44
C HIS A 370 12.22 -21.07 -17.17
N ILE A 371 13.23 -21.57 -16.45
CA ILE A 371 14.53 -21.96 -17.01
C ILE A 371 14.43 -23.28 -17.77
N GLU A 372 13.69 -24.25 -17.24
CA GLU A 372 13.35 -25.52 -17.91
C GLU A 372 12.54 -25.27 -19.19
N ALA A 373 11.57 -24.34 -19.16
CA ALA A 373 10.84 -23.93 -20.36
C ALA A 373 11.76 -23.29 -21.40
N LYS A 374 12.68 -22.41 -20.98
CA LYS A 374 13.70 -21.86 -21.88
C LYS A 374 14.54 -22.98 -22.52
N PHE A 375 15.00 -23.92 -21.71
CA PHE A 375 15.80 -25.05 -22.19
C PHE A 375 15.01 -25.92 -23.17
N ALA A 376 13.72 -26.18 -22.91
CA ALA A 376 12.85 -26.88 -23.85
C ALA A 376 12.73 -26.15 -25.19
N TRP A 377 12.54 -24.83 -25.17
CA TRP A 377 12.54 -24.01 -26.39
C TRP A 377 13.85 -24.10 -27.16
N ASP A 378 14.99 -23.99 -26.47
CA ASP A 378 16.31 -24.06 -27.08
C ASP A 378 16.60 -25.45 -27.70
N ASN A 379 15.92 -26.51 -27.21
CA ASN A 379 16.05 -27.89 -27.69
C ASN A 379 14.92 -28.31 -28.65
N GLY A 380 14.20 -27.35 -29.23
CA GLY A 380 13.25 -27.62 -30.33
C GLY A 380 11.82 -27.94 -29.91
N ALA A 381 11.42 -27.63 -28.66
CA ALA A 381 10.00 -27.62 -28.31
C ALA A 381 9.22 -26.66 -29.22
N ASN A 382 8.00 -27.04 -29.59
CA ASN A 382 7.09 -26.19 -30.37
C ASN A 382 5.93 -25.69 -29.50
N GLU A 383 5.14 -24.77 -30.05
CA GLU A 383 4.01 -24.15 -29.35
C GLU A 383 3.00 -25.16 -28.81
N LYS A 384 2.66 -26.20 -29.57
CA LYS A 384 1.70 -27.23 -29.15
C LYS A 384 2.21 -28.04 -27.95
N MET A 385 3.51 -28.32 -27.90
CA MET A 385 4.13 -29.01 -26.76
C MET A 385 4.12 -28.12 -25.50
N MET A 386 4.30 -26.82 -25.69
CA MET A 386 4.50 -25.86 -24.59
C MET A 386 3.20 -25.24 -24.09
N GLU A 387 2.14 -25.17 -24.88
CA GLU A 387 0.84 -24.59 -24.51
C GLU A 387 0.35 -24.99 -23.09
N PRO A 388 0.27 -26.30 -22.72
CA PRO A 388 -0.15 -26.69 -21.37
C PRO A 388 0.83 -26.22 -20.28
N VAL A 389 2.14 -26.22 -20.56
CA VAL A 389 3.17 -25.73 -19.65
C VAL A 389 3.01 -24.23 -19.40
N LEU A 390 2.87 -23.44 -20.47
CA LEU A 390 2.78 -21.98 -20.37
C LEU A 390 1.56 -21.57 -19.57
N LYS A 391 0.41 -22.25 -19.78
CA LYS A 391 -0.80 -22.02 -18.99
C LYS A 391 -0.55 -22.25 -17.50
N LEU A 392 0.09 -23.36 -17.14
CA LEU A 392 0.37 -23.68 -15.74
C LEU A 392 1.37 -22.70 -15.10
N ILE A 393 2.42 -22.29 -15.83
CA ILE A 393 3.37 -21.26 -15.36
C ILE A 393 2.64 -19.94 -15.10
N ARG A 394 1.81 -19.48 -16.04
CA ARG A 394 1.02 -18.25 -15.90
C ARG A 394 0.15 -18.31 -14.65
N GLN A 395 -0.61 -19.38 -14.49
CA GLN A 395 -1.51 -19.57 -13.36
C GLN A 395 -0.78 -19.66 -12.01
N ALA A 396 0.35 -20.37 -11.98
CA ALA A 396 1.18 -20.50 -10.79
C ALA A 396 1.80 -19.15 -10.39
N GLN A 397 2.34 -18.42 -11.36
CA GLN A 397 2.95 -17.11 -11.12
C GLN A 397 1.92 -16.07 -10.72
N TRP A 398 0.72 -16.07 -11.32
CA TRP A 398 -0.38 -15.19 -10.92
C TRP A 398 -0.71 -15.36 -9.43
N ARG A 399 -0.87 -16.61 -8.97
CA ARG A 399 -1.17 -16.93 -7.57
C ARG A 399 -0.06 -16.52 -6.63
N TRP A 400 1.18 -16.83 -7.00
CA TRP A 400 2.36 -16.39 -6.27
C TRP A 400 2.39 -14.86 -6.12
N ASP A 401 2.27 -14.15 -7.22
CA ASP A 401 2.42 -12.70 -7.27
C ASP A 401 1.27 -12.01 -6.53
N PHE A 402 0.05 -12.54 -6.61
CA PHE A 402 -1.10 -12.01 -5.88
C PHE A 402 -0.84 -11.96 -4.36
N VAL A 403 -0.17 -12.95 -3.81
CA VAL A 403 0.23 -12.94 -2.38
C VAL A 403 1.51 -12.15 -2.15
N ALA A 404 2.52 -12.30 -3.01
CA ALA A 404 3.84 -11.68 -2.83
C ALA A 404 3.82 -10.16 -3.03
N ALA A 405 2.91 -9.64 -3.86
CA ALA A 405 2.77 -8.22 -4.15
C ALA A 405 2.12 -7.42 -3.02
N SER A 406 1.36 -8.06 -2.12
CA SER A 406 0.81 -7.45 -0.91
C SER A 406 1.70 -7.78 0.29
N HIS A 407 2.50 -6.81 0.74
CA HIS A 407 3.40 -7.00 1.88
C HIS A 407 2.66 -7.28 3.21
N GLY A 408 1.37 -6.89 3.29
CA GLY A 408 0.50 -7.16 4.44
C GLY A 408 -0.27 -8.49 4.35
N ALA A 409 -0.30 -9.16 3.19
CA ALA A 409 -1.13 -10.34 2.90
C ALA A 409 -1.09 -11.41 4.00
N SER A 410 0.12 -11.77 4.41
CA SER A 410 0.38 -12.83 5.37
C SER A 410 -0.12 -12.54 6.79
N PHE A 411 -0.43 -11.27 7.11
CA PHE A 411 -1.13 -10.90 8.34
C PHE A 411 -2.63 -10.65 8.09
N HIS A 412 -2.97 -9.94 7.01
CA HIS A 412 -4.35 -9.62 6.68
C HIS A 412 -5.16 -10.90 6.46
N ALA A 413 -4.75 -11.76 5.55
CA ALA A 413 -5.46 -13.00 5.23
C ALA A 413 -4.48 -14.19 5.15
N PRO A 414 -3.92 -14.65 6.28
CA PRO A 414 -2.93 -15.74 6.30
C PRO A 414 -3.47 -17.05 5.72
N LEU A 415 -4.74 -17.39 5.99
CA LEU A 415 -5.35 -18.62 5.50
C LEU A 415 -5.56 -18.57 3.99
N GLU A 416 -6.08 -17.46 3.48
CA GLU A 416 -6.28 -17.30 2.03
C GLU A 416 -4.93 -17.21 1.31
N SER A 417 -3.97 -16.44 1.85
CA SER A 417 -2.60 -16.39 1.31
C SER A 417 -1.98 -17.79 1.21
N MET A 418 -2.14 -18.61 2.26
CA MET A 418 -1.63 -19.99 2.24
C MET A 418 -2.35 -20.86 1.20
N ARG A 419 -3.68 -20.74 1.06
CA ARG A 419 -4.46 -21.46 0.05
C ARG A 419 -3.97 -21.10 -1.37
N ILE A 420 -3.81 -19.82 -1.65
CA ILE A 420 -3.36 -19.31 -2.95
C ILE A 420 -1.95 -19.81 -3.26
N ILE A 421 -1.02 -19.72 -2.30
CA ILE A 421 0.34 -20.24 -2.48
C ILE A 421 0.33 -21.76 -2.70
N ALA A 422 -0.47 -22.53 -1.95
CA ALA A 422 -0.57 -23.97 -2.13
C ALA A 422 -1.08 -24.36 -3.53
N ASP A 423 -2.11 -23.67 -4.03
CA ASP A 423 -2.60 -23.85 -5.40
C ASP A 423 -1.54 -23.45 -6.45
N GLY A 424 -0.77 -22.39 -6.19
CA GLY A 424 0.38 -22.04 -7.02
C GLY A 424 1.45 -23.14 -7.05
N ILE A 425 1.76 -23.76 -5.91
CA ILE A 425 2.72 -24.88 -5.81
C ILE A 425 2.25 -26.08 -6.61
N GLU A 426 0.97 -26.43 -6.54
CA GLU A 426 0.39 -27.50 -7.36
C GLU A 426 0.62 -27.23 -8.85
N LYS A 427 0.27 -26.03 -9.32
CA LYS A 427 0.39 -25.66 -10.73
C LYS A 427 1.84 -25.58 -11.21
N ALA A 428 2.74 -25.03 -10.39
CA ALA A 428 4.16 -24.99 -10.72
C ALA A 428 4.77 -26.40 -10.77
N SER A 429 4.35 -27.29 -9.86
CA SER A 429 4.80 -28.69 -9.86
C SER A 429 4.31 -29.44 -11.09
N GLU A 430 3.04 -29.26 -11.48
CA GLU A 430 2.50 -29.85 -12.71
C GLU A 430 3.20 -29.27 -13.95
N ALA A 431 3.50 -27.96 -13.99
CA ALA A 431 4.24 -27.34 -15.09
C ALA A 431 5.61 -28.02 -15.27
N ARG A 432 6.34 -28.25 -14.18
CA ARG A 432 7.65 -28.91 -14.22
C ARG A 432 7.57 -30.38 -14.62
N LEU A 433 6.52 -31.09 -14.19
CA LEU A 433 6.27 -32.46 -14.63
C LEU A 433 6.02 -32.51 -16.15
N GLN A 434 5.21 -31.60 -16.68
CA GLN A 434 4.94 -31.51 -18.11
C GLN A 434 6.20 -31.12 -18.90
N LEU A 435 7.01 -30.19 -18.36
CA LEU A 435 8.32 -29.85 -18.93
C LEU A 435 9.26 -31.06 -19.03
N SER A 436 9.34 -31.87 -17.97
CA SER A 436 10.12 -33.10 -18.00
C SER A 436 9.65 -34.06 -19.10
N ARG A 437 8.34 -34.19 -19.34
CA ARG A 437 7.78 -35.01 -20.44
C ARG A 437 8.09 -34.44 -21.82
N VAL A 438 8.00 -33.11 -21.97
CA VAL A 438 8.37 -32.42 -23.22
C VAL A 438 9.84 -32.67 -23.52
N LEU A 439 10.73 -32.47 -22.53
CA LEU A 439 12.16 -32.69 -22.67
C LEU A 439 12.50 -34.15 -22.97
N ALA A 440 11.84 -35.11 -22.31
CA ALA A 440 12.01 -36.53 -22.59
C ALA A 440 11.63 -36.89 -24.04
N THR A 441 10.55 -36.28 -24.56
CA THR A 441 10.13 -36.44 -25.96
C THR A 441 11.17 -35.88 -26.93
N LEU A 442 11.89 -34.84 -26.52
CA LEU A 442 13.01 -34.24 -27.26
C LEU A 442 14.35 -34.96 -27.01
N GLY A 443 14.34 -36.09 -26.30
CA GLY A 443 15.53 -36.91 -26.05
C GLY A 443 16.38 -36.49 -24.85
N HIS A 444 15.87 -35.61 -23.98
CA HIS A 444 16.56 -35.15 -22.77
C HIS A 444 15.91 -35.71 -21.49
N ASN A 445 16.64 -36.56 -20.77
CA ASN A 445 16.17 -37.24 -19.54
C ASN A 445 16.99 -36.88 -18.28
N GLU A 446 17.88 -35.90 -18.37
CA GLU A 446 18.69 -35.43 -17.25
C GLU A 446 18.09 -34.16 -16.63
N PRO A 447 18.51 -33.77 -15.42
CA PRO A 447 18.13 -32.47 -14.86
C PRO A 447 18.63 -31.30 -15.72
N VAL A 448 17.77 -30.30 -15.95
CA VAL A 448 18.16 -29.06 -16.66
C VAL A 448 19.24 -28.31 -15.86
N PRO A 449 20.36 -27.90 -16.49
CA PRO A 449 21.39 -27.10 -15.82
C PRO A 449 20.84 -25.76 -15.34
N MET A 450 20.99 -25.48 -14.04
CA MET A 450 20.55 -24.22 -13.43
C MET A 450 21.71 -23.20 -13.40
N PRO A 451 21.48 -21.95 -13.81
CA PRO A 451 22.48 -20.88 -13.68
C PRO A 451 22.70 -20.52 -12.20
N ASP A 452 23.81 -19.86 -11.91
CA ASP A 452 24.06 -19.28 -10.59
C ASP A 452 23.24 -18.01 -10.41
N LEU A 453 22.24 -18.08 -9.54
CA LEU A 453 21.30 -17.00 -9.20
C LEU A 453 21.45 -16.56 -7.74
N SER A 454 22.62 -16.81 -7.13
CA SER A 454 22.86 -16.57 -5.70
C SER A 454 22.81 -15.10 -5.27
N SER A 455 22.86 -14.14 -6.20
CA SER A 455 22.73 -12.70 -5.91
C SER A 455 21.88 -11.99 -6.95
N LYS A 456 21.38 -10.81 -6.58
CA LYS A 456 20.65 -9.91 -7.48
C LYS A 456 21.42 -9.62 -8.76
N GLU A 457 22.71 -9.31 -8.65
CA GLU A 457 23.56 -8.96 -9.81
C GLU A 457 23.67 -10.13 -10.77
N LYS A 458 23.86 -11.35 -10.25
CA LYS A 458 23.94 -12.56 -11.08
C LYS A 458 22.62 -12.86 -11.78
N ALA A 459 21.51 -12.75 -11.05
CA ALA A 459 20.18 -12.94 -11.62
C ALA A 459 19.86 -11.89 -12.70
N GLN A 460 20.21 -10.62 -12.46
CA GLN A 460 19.99 -9.52 -13.41
C GLN A 460 20.87 -9.67 -14.65
N ALA A 461 22.14 -10.03 -14.48
CA ALA A 461 23.03 -10.33 -15.60
C ALA A 461 22.51 -11.51 -16.45
N TYR A 462 21.99 -12.56 -15.82
CA TYR A 462 21.42 -13.72 -16.51
C TYR A 462 20.23 -13.35 -17.41
N VAL A 463 19.39 -12.40 -16.98
CA VAL A 463 18.25 -11.91 -17.77
C VAL A 463 18.59 -10.69 -18.64
N GLY A 464 19.87 -10.36 -18.80
CA GLY A 464 20.35 -9.32 -19.71
C GLY A 464 20.22 -7.88 -19.20
N ILE A 465 20.14 -7.67 -17.89
CA ILE A 465 20.05 -6.33 -17.28
C ILE A 465 21.43 -5.85 -16.85
N ASP A 466 21.90 -4.76 -17.47
CA ASP A 466 23.08 -4.01 -17.01
C ASP A 466 22.70 -3.04 -15.89
N LEU A 467 22.71 -3.54 -14.65
CA LEU A 467 22.33 -2.75 -13.47
C LEU A 467 23.23 -1.53 -13.27
N LYS A 468 24.53 -1.66 -13.53
CA LYS A 468 25.51 -0.59 -13.32
C LYS A 468 25.22 0.57 -14.27
N LYS A 469 24.96 0.27 -15.54
CA LYS A 469 24.55 1.26 -16.53
C LYS A 469 23.24 1.95 -16.13
N LEU A 470 22.20 1.17 -15.83
CA LEU A 470 20.88 1.74 -15.48
C LEU A 470 20.94 2.63 -14.24
N LYS A 471 21.67 2.22 -13.19
CA LYS A 471 21.88 3.06 -12.00
C LYS A 471 22.65 4.33 -12.34
N GLY A 472 23.72 4.23 -13.12
CA GLY A 472 24.52 5.38 -13.55
C GLY A 472 23.69 6.40 -14.34
N GLU A 473 22.91 5.93 -15.33
CA GLU A 473 22.02 6.78 -16.13
C GLU A 473 20.95 7.45 -15.24
N LYS A 474 20.38 6.71 -14.28
CA LYS A 474 19.34 7.24 -13.38
C LYS A 474 19.89 8.32 -12.45
N GLU A 475 21.07 8.12 -11.86
CA GLU A 475 21.71 9.14 -11.02
C GLU A 475 22.03 10.41 -11.82
N GLU A 476 22.57 10.27 -13.03
CA GLU A 476 22.87 11.40 -13.90
C GLU A 476 21.61 12.17 -14.31
N TRP A 477 20.53 11.44 -14.64
CA TRP A 477 19.24 12.05 -14.97
C TRP A 477 18.62 12.80 -13.78
N LYS A 478 18.68 12.23 -12.57
CA LYS A 478 18.19 12.90 -11.35
C LYS A 478 18.98 14.16 -11.02
N LYS A 479 20.27 14.18 -11.34
CA LYS A 479 21.15 15.32 -11.10
C LYS A 479 20.95 16.45 -12.12
N ASN A 480 20.72 16.11 -13.40
CA ASN A 480 20.82 17.11 -14.48
C ASN A 480 19.53 17.37 -15.26
N VAL A 481 18.56 16.45 -15.24
CA VAL A 481 17.31 16.56 -16.01
C VAL A 481 16.12 16.83 -15.09
N LEU A 482 15.89 15.95 -14.10
CA LEU A 482 14.76 16.08 -13.17
C LEU A 482 14.64 17.46 -12.50
N PRO A 483 15.73 18.12 -12.03
CA PRO A 483 15.61 19.41 -11.35
C PRO A 483 15.01 20.51 -12.22
N LYS A 484 15.14 20.42 -13.55
CA LYS A 484 14.54 21.39 -14.49
C LYS A 484 13.02 21.35 -14.43
N TRP A 485 12.43 20.15 -14.38
CA TRP A 485 10.98 19.98 -14.23
C TRP A 485 10.49 20.40 -12.84
N LEU A 486 11.23 20.04 -11.80
CA LEU A 486 10.89 20.44 -10.43
C LEU A 486 10.95 21.95 -10.23
N GLN A 487 11.84 22.65 -10.94
CA GLN A 487 11.89 24.11 -10.93
C GLN A 487 10.62 24.73 -11.54
N LEU A 488 10.13 24.20 -12.67
CA LEU A 488 8.86 24.63 -13.26
C LEU A 488 7.67 24.40 -12.31
N ALA A 489 7.67 23.25 -11.61
CA ALA A 489 6.65 22.94 -10.62
C ALA A 489 6.66 23.94 -9.46
N LYS A 490 7.85 24.27 -8.95
CA LYS A 490 8.04 25.25 -7.89
C LYS A 490 7.55 26.63 -8.29
N GLU A 491 7.85 27.07 -9.52
CA GLU A 491 7.36 28.35 -10.06
C GLU A 491 5.83 28.36 -10.17
N ARG A 492 5.21 27.26 -10.61
CA ARG A 492 3.74 27.14 -10.61
C ARG A 492 3.17 27.26 -9.20
N GLU A 493 3.70 26.53 -8.23
CA GLU A 493 3.17 26.49 -6.86
C GLU A 493 3.36 27.80 -6.10
N GLN A 494 4.42 28.55 -6.39
CA GLN A 494 4.60 29.91 -5.86
C GLN A 494 3.51 30.88 -6.31
N ASN A 495 2.90 30.62 -7.47
CA ASN A 495 1.79 31.42 -8.01
C ASN A 495 0.41 30.94 -7.53
N MET A 496 0.33 29.82 -6.79
CA MET A 496 -0.94 29.35 -6.23
C MET A 496 -1.26 30.10 -4.93
N PRO A 497 -2.49 30.63 -4.78
CA PRO A 497 -2.87 31.43 -3.61
C PRO A 497 -2.72 30.60 -2.33
N LEU A 498 -2.33 31.23 -1.22
CA LEU A 498 -2.35 30.57 0.09
C LEU A 498 -3.80 30.47 0.60
N PRO A 499 -4.12 29.45 1.41
CA PRO A 499 -5.42 29.35 2.08
C PRO A 499 -5.83 30.65 2.77
N GLU A 500 -7.04 31.11 2.49
CA GLU A 500 -7.59 32.31 3.13
C GLU A 500 -7.95 32.01 4.58
N ARG A 501 -7.57 32.91 5.50
CA ARG A 501 -7.95 32.78 6.90
C ARG A 501 -9.46 33.00 7.06
N ILE A 502 -10.13 32.07 7.72
CA ILE A 502 -11.54 32.19 8.10
C ILE A 502 -11.60 33.23 9.23
N MET A 503 -12.26 34.36 8.95
CA MET A 503 -12.41 35.49 9.89
C MET A 503 -13.44 35.21 10.97
#